data_AF-A0A6T7HAY7-F1
#
_entry.id   AF-A0A6T7HAY7-F1
#
_cell.length_a   1.000
_cell.length_b   1.000
_cell.length_c   1.000
_cell.angle_alpha   90.00
_cell.angle_beta   90.00
_cell.angle_gamma   90.00
#
_symmetry.space_group_name_H-M   'P 1'
#
loop_
_entity.id
_entity.type
_entity.pdbx_description
1 polymer ?
#
loop_
_entity_poly.entity_id
_entity_poly.type
_entity_poly.pdbx_seq_one_letter_code
_entity_poly.pdbx_strand_id
1 'polypeptide(L)'
;MKTKNSKNQAGGIKGFLQRAGKSFQVGGLLAKDWGFWLAKKSGRIGFILATTSMVVLMPLMLEIGREAQGLEVERSQVKDLRSQGYADRQLQEMGFSDSALHSPSVALKK
;
A
#
# COMPACT_ATOMS: atom_id res chain seq x y z
N MET A 1 34.95 16.57 58.87
CA MET A 1 35.84 15.44 58.56
C MET A 1 35.48 14.92 57.17
N LYS A 2 36.30 15.23 56.14
CA LYS A 2 36.10 14.82 54.74
C LYS A 2 36.73 13.43 54.54
N THR A 3 35.97 12.46 54.06
CA THR A 3 36.51 11.29 53.36
C THR A 3 35.62 10.93 52.18
N LYS A 4 35.77 11.68 51.07
CA LYS A 4 35.31 11.24 49.75
C LYS A 4 36.13 10.00 49.39
N ASN A 5 35.53 8.82 49.54
CA ASN A 5 36.11 7.57 49.07
C ASN A 5 35.93 7.48 47.55
N SER A 6 36.81 8.16 46.81
CA SER A 6 36.94 8.01 45.36
C SER A 6 37.54 6.63 45.08
N LYS A 7 36.67 5.63 44.88
CA LYS A 7 37.06 4.34 44.29
C LYS A 7 37.90 4.63 43.04
N ASN A 8 39.14 4.12 43.05
CA ASN A 8 40.10 4.16 41.94
C ASN A 8 39.39 4.04 40.60
N GLN A 9 39.28 5.18 39.90
CA GLN A 9 38.77 5.23 38.55
C GLN A 9 39.81 4.52 37.67
N ALA A 10 39.44 3.38 37.09
CA ALA A 10 40.13 2.85 35.92
C ALA A 10 39.97 3.86 34.77
N GLY A 11 40.77 4.91 34.80
CA GLY A 11 40.84 5.98 33.82
C GLY A 11 41.78 5.60 32.69
N GLY A 12 41.27 5.62 31.46
CA GLY A 12 42.03 5.33 30.24
C GLY A 12 41.20 4.61 29.17
N ILE A 13 41.80 4.41 28.00
CA ILE A 13 41.16 3.80 26.81
C ILE A 13 40.61 2.40 27.13
N LYS A 14 41.28 1.63 28.01
CA LYS A 14 40.80 0.31 28.47
C LYS A 14 39.51 0.41 29.30
N GLY A 15 39.40 1.41 30.18
CA GLY A 15 38.18 1.67 30.95
C GLY A 15 37.03 2.18 30.07
N PHE A 16 37.35 2.95 29.03
CA PHE A 16 36.40 3.38 28.02
C PHE A 16 35.86 2.20 27.19
N LEU A 17 36.74 1.33 26.66
CA LEU A 17 36.33 0.15 25.88
C LEU A 17 35.51 -0.84 26.72
N GLN A 18 35.87 -1.07 27.98
CA GLN A 18 35.11 -1.95 28.86
C GLN A 18 33.73 -1.37 29.21
N ARG A 19 33.61 -0.05 29.37
CA ARG A 19 32.31 0.63 29.55
C ARG A 19 31.49 0.61 28.26
N ALA A 20 32.11 0.90 27.11
CA ALA A 20 31.46 0.89 25.81
C ALA A 20 30.94 -0.51 25.44
N GLY A 21 31.72 -1.57 25.67
CA GLY A 21 31.28 -2.95 25.45
C GLY A 21 30.09 -3.34 26.32
N LYS A 22 30.09 -2.97 27.61
CA LYS A 22 28.93 -3.19 28.48
C LYS A 22 27.70 -2.40 28.04
N SER A 23 27.88 -1.13 27.66
CA SER A 23 26.79 -0.29 27.14
C SER A 23 26.25 -0.81 25.81
N PHE A 24 27.10 -1.37 24.94
CA PHE A 24 26.68 -1.98 23.67
C PHE A 24 25.90 -3.27 23.90
N GLN A 25 26.31 -4.09 24.86
CA GLN A 25 25.58 -5.32 25.20
C GLN A 25 24.20 -5.01 25.78
N VAL A 26 24.12 -4.05 26.71
CA VAL A 26 22.83 -3.60 27.29
C VAL A 26 21.97 -2.90 26.24
N GLY A 27 22.57 -2.03 25.42
CA GLY A 27 21.89 -1.34 24.33
C GLY A 27 21.40 -2.29 23.25
N GLY A 28 22.16 -3.33 22.92
CA GLY A 28 21.79 -4.37 21.97
C GLY A 28 20.61 -5.21 22.45
N LEU A 29 20.59 -5.59 23.74
CA LEU A 29 19.44 -6.29 24.33
C LEU A 29 18.18 -5.41 24.31
N LEU A 30 18.32 -4.13 24.67
CA LEU A 30 17.21 -3.18 24.67
C LEU A 30 16.69 -2.92 23.25
N ALA A 31 17.60 -2.77 22.27
CA ALA A 31 17.24 -2.63 20.86
C ALA A 31 16.52 -3.88 20.33
N LYS A 32 16.95 -5.09 20.72
CA LYS A 32 16.29 -6.34 20.34
C LYS A 32 14.85 -6.38 20.88
N ASP A 33 14.65 -6.04 22.14
CA ASP A 33 13.33 -6.11 22.77
C ASP A 33 12.37 -5.05 22.22
N TRP A 34 12.87 -3.84 21.99
CA TRP A 34 12.11 -2.77 21.33
C TRP A 34 11.79 -3.09 19.87
N GLY A 35 12.76 -3.62 19.13
CA GLY A 35 12.56 -4.06 17.75
C GLY A 35 11.54 -5.18 17.65
N PHE A 36 11.60 -6.16 18.54
CA PHE A 36 10.62 -7.24 18.61
C PHE A 36 9.22 -6.74 18.97
N TRP A 37 9.13 -5.82 19.94
CA TRP A 37 7.86 -5.20 20.31
C TRP A 37 7.27 -4.40 19.14
N LEU A 38 8.08 -3.60 18.47
CA LEU A 38 7.67 -2.80 17.32
C LEU A 38 7.20 -3.69 16.18
N ALA A 39 7.96 -4.75 15.85
CA ALA A 39 7.60 -5.70 14.81
C ALA A 39 6.26 -6.40 15.11
N LYS A 40 6.00 -6.75 16.37
CA LYS A 40 4.72 -7.35 16.77
C LYS A 40 3.55 -6.38 16.59
N LYS A 41 3.75 -5.09 16.88
CA LYS A 41 2.72 -4.05 16.72
C LYS A 41 2.50 -3.70 15.25
N SER A 42 3.57 -3.49 14.48
CA SER A 42 3.48 -3.19 13.05
C SER A 42 2.89 -4.35 12.28
N GLY A 43 3.27 -5.59 12.59
CA GLY A 43 2.70 -6.79 11.98
C GLY A 43 1.19 -6.88 12.21
N ARG A 44 0.71 -6.59 13.42
CA ARG A 44 -0.73 -6.57 13.70
C ARG A 44 -1.47 -5.48 12.92
N ILE A 45 -0.94 -4.26 12.88
CA ILE A 45 -1.56 -3.15 12.15
C ILE A 45 -1.55 -3.42 10.64
N GLY A 46 -0.41 -3.87 10.11
CA GLY A 46 -0.25 -4.21 8.71
C GLY A 46 -1.20 -5.34 8.29
N PHE A 47 -1.38 -6.35 9.14
CA PHE A 47 -2.34 -7.42 8.88
C PHE A 47 -3.79 -6.92 8.83
N ILE A 48 -4.17 -6.06 9.76
CA ILE A 48 -5.51 -5.43 9.75
C ILE A 48 -5.70 -4.62 8.46
N LEU A 49 -4.76 -3.75 8.12
CA LEU A 49 -4.85 -2.93 6.91
C LEU A 49 -4.92 -3.78 5.64
N ALA A 50 -4.10 -4.83 5.54
CA ALA A 50 -4.08 -5.71 4.39
C ALA A 50 -5.39 -6.52 4.25
N THR A 51 -5.93 -7.04 5.35
CA THR A 51 -7.17 -7.80 5.31
C THR A 51 -8.38 -6.91 5.06
N THR A 52 -8.45 -5.74 5.70
CA THR A 52 -9.51 -4.76 5.44
C THR A 52 -9.45 -4.25 4.00
N SER A 53 -8.25 -3.94 3.48
CA SER A 53 -8.12 -3.48 2.09
C SER A 53 -8.50 -4.58 1.10
N MET A 54 -8.11 -5.83 1.34
CA MET A 54 -8.52 -6.96 0.50
C MET A 54 -10.04 -7.12 0.47
N VAL A 55 -10.70 -7.09 1.63
CA VAL A 55 -12.16 -7.28 1.72
C VAL A 55 -12.93 -6.12 1.10
N VAL A 56 -12.46 -4.88 1.25
CA VAL A 56 -13.18 -3.69 0.79
C VAL A 56 -12.85 -3.34 -0.66
N LEU A 57 -11.58 -3.40 -1.06
CA LEU A 57 -11.14 -2.94 -2.38
C LEU A 57 -11.29 -4.02 -3.46
N MET A 58 -11.09 -5.30 -3.14
CA MET A 58 -11.15 -6.35 -4.15
C MET A 58 -12.52 -6.46 -4.84
N PRO A 59 -13.67 -6.39 -4.13
CA PRO A 59 -14.97 -6.40 -4.78
C PRO A 59 -15.15 -5.23 -5.76
N LEU A 60 -14.71 -4.03 -5.35
CA LEU A 60 -14.78 -2.83 -6.20
C LEU A 60 -13.93 -2.97 -7.46
N MET A 61 -12.72 -3.52 -7.33
CA MET A 61 -11.84 -3.75 -8.48
C MET A 61 -12.43 -4.77 -9.45
N LEU A 62 -13.09 -5.82 -8.94
CA LEU A 62 -13.77 -6.81 -9.78
C LEU A 62 -14.99 -6.21 -10.48
N GLU A 63 -15.75 -5.35 -9.81
CA GLU A 63 -16.90 -4.66 -10.38
C GLU A 63 -16.48 -3.72 -11.52
N ILE A 64 -15.45 -2.90 -11.30
CA ILE A 64 -14.88 -2.02 -12.33
C ILE A 64 -14.34 -2.85 -13.51
N GLY A 65 -13.62 -3.94 -13.24
CA GLY A 65 -13.10 -4.81 -14.29
C GLY A 65 -14.22 -5.44 -15.13
N ARG A 66 -15.31 -5.86 -14.48
CA ARG A 66 -16.50 -6.40 -15.16
C ARG A 66 -17.19 -5.32 -16.02
N GLU A 67 -17.34 -4.11 -15.51
CA GLU A 67 -17.90 -2.99 -16.27
C GLU A 67 -17.03 -2.62 -17.48
N ALA A 68 -15.70 -2.58 -17.31
CA ALA A 68 -14.77 -2.28 -18.39
C ALA A 68 -14.87 -3.30 -19.53
N GLN A 69 -14.93 -4.60 -19.22
CA GLN A 69 -15.11 -5.65 -20.23
C GLN A 69 -16.47 -5.55 -20.92
N GLY A 70 -17.55 -5.31 -20.16
CA GLY A 70 -18.88 -5.12 -20.73
C GLY A 70 -18.93 -3.97 -21.72
N LEU A 71 -18.28 -2.85 -21.38
CA LEU A 71 -18.21 -1.67 -22.23
C LEU A 71 -17.38 -1.91 -23.49
N GLU A 72 -16.30 -2.68 -23.42
CA GLU A 72 -15.51 -3.08 -24.59
C GLU A 72 -16.33 -3.93 -25.58
N VAL A 73 -17.16 -4.83 -25.05
CA VAL A 73 -18.09 -5.63 -25.85
C VAL A 73 -19.17 -4.74 -26.49
N GLU A 74 -19.79 -3.85 -25.73
CA GLU A 74 -20.78 -2.90 -26.28
C GLU A 74 -20.17 -2.04 -27.38
N ARG A 75 -18.95 -1.52 -27.20
CA ARG A 75 -18.24 -0.73 -28.23
C ARG A 75 -18.02 -1.51 -29.51
N SER A 76 -17.69 -2.79 -29.39
CA SER A 76 -17.51 -3.67 -30.55
C SER A 76 -18.82 -3.85 -31.31
N GLN A 77 -19.93 -4.08 -30.61
CA GLN A 77 -21.26 -4.18 -31.21
C GLN A 77 -21.71 -2.86 -31.86
N VAL A 78 -21.49 -1.73 -31.20
CA VAL A 78 -21.77 -0.39 -31.74
C VAL A 78 -20.99 -0.15 -33.03
N LYS A 79 -19.71 -0.55 -33.07
CA LYS A 79 -18.88 -0.43 -34.28
C LYS A 79 -19.44 -1.27 -35.43
N ASP A 80 -19.86 -2.50 -35.15
CA ASP A 80 -20.46 -3.38 -36.15
C ASP A 80 -21.79 -2.82 -36.67
N LEU A 81 -22.66 -2.31 -35.78
CA LEU A 81 -23.93 -1.68 -36.17
C LEU A 81 -23.72 -0.38 -36.95
N ARG A 82 -22.75 0.45 -36.57
CA ARG A 82 -22.37 1.63 -37.37
C ARG A 82 -21.91 1.22 -38.77
N SER A 83 -21.18 0.11 -38.91
CA SER A 83 -20.78 -0.40 -40.24
C SER A 83 -21.97 -0.84 -41.11
N GLN A 84 -23.09 -1.24 -40.47
CA GLN A 84 -24.35 -1.57 -41.14
C GLN A 84 -25.20 -0.33 -41.48
N GLY A 85 -24.76 0.87 -41.08
CA GLY A 85 -25.43 2.14 -41.39
C GLY A 85 -26.40 2.65 -40.33
N TYR A 86 -26.44 2.06 -39.14
CA TYR A 86 -27.26 2.57 -38.03
C TYR A 86 -26.73 3.92 -37.54
N ALA A 87 -27.63 4.90 -37.38
CA ALA A 87 -27.30 6.22 -36.86
C ALA A 87 -27.19 6.20 -35.32
N ASP A 88 -26.39 7.11 -34.76
CA ASP A 88 -26.15 7.18 -33.30
C ASP A 88 -27.42 7.34 -32.47
N ARG A 89 -28.43 8.05 -32.99
CA ARG A 89 -29.74 8.17 -32.34
C ARG A 89 -30.47 6.84 -32.23
N GLN A 90 -30.39 5.99 -33.26
CA GLN A 90 -30.98 4.65 -33.24
C GLN A 90 -30.24 3.74 -32.27
N LEU A 91 -28.90 3.87 -32.20
CA LEU A 91 -28.08 3.12 -31.25
C LEU A 91 -28.39 3.52 -29.80
N GLN A 92 -28.64 4.80 -29.55
CA GLN A 92 -29.07 5.29 -28.26
C GLN A 92 -30.49 4.81 -27.90
N GLU A 93 -31.42 4.79 -28.87
CA GLU A 93 -32.77 4.23 -28.72
C GLU A 93 -32.76 2.71 -28.47
N MET A 94 -31.73 2.00 -28.96
CA MET A 94 -31.50 0.57 -28.67
C MET A 94 -30.93 0.31 -27.26
N GLY A 95 -30.60 1.37 -26.50
CA GLY A 95 -30.18 1.27 -25.10
C GLY A 95 -28.68 1.09 -24.89
N PHE A 96 -27.84 1.30 -25.91
CA PHE A 96 -26.39 1.33 -25.72
C PHE A 96 -25.98 2.50 -24.83
N SER A 97 -25.03 2.25 -23.93
CA SER A 97 -24.55 3.28 -23.02
C SER A 97 -23.86 4.43 -23.78
N ASP A 98 -24.01 5.67 -23.31
CA ASP A 98 -23.32 6.84 -23.90
C ASP A 98 -21.79 6.65 -23.92
N SER A 99 -21.27 5.89 -22.95
CA SER A 99 -19.85 5.55 -22.85
C SER A 99 -19.41 4.48 -23.85
N ALA A 100 -20.33 3.67 -24.39
CA ALA A 100 -20.07 2.79 -25.52
C ALA A 100 -20.19 3.54 -26.86
N LEU A 101 -21.10 4.51 -26.97
CA LEU A 101 -21.29 5.33 -28.18
C LEU A 101 -20.15 6.33 -28.42
N HIS A 102 -19.60 6.87 -27.34
CA HIS A 102 -18.54 7.86 -27.36
C HIS A 102 -17.31 7.35 -26.60
N SER A 103 -16.12 7.53 -27.18
CA SER A 103 -14.87 7.28 -26.47
C SER A 103 -14.84 8.14 -25.19
N PRO A 104 -14.29 7.61 -24.07
CA PRO A 104 -14.28 8.36 -22.82
C PRO A 104 -13.38 9.59 -23.01
N SER A 105 -13.86 10.76 -22.60
CA SER A 105 -13.09 12.01 -22.72
C SER A 105 -11.94 12.11 -21.72
N VAL A 106 -11.92 11.25 -20.70
CA VAL A 106 -10.93 11.21 -19.63
C VAL A 106 -10.21 9.84 -19.63
N ALA A 107 -8.94 9.85 -20.04
CA ALA A 107 -8.00 8.72 -20.20
C ALA A 107 -8.19 7.87 -21.48
N LEU A 108 -7.22 7.76 -22.41
CA LEU A 108 -5.77 7.72 -22.30
C LEU A 108 -5.10 8.59 -23.39
N LYS A 109 -4.50 9.74 -23.02
CA LYS A 109 -3.38 10.28 -23.82
C LYS A 109 -2.13 9.54 -23.36
N LYS A 110 -1.51 8.85 -24.32
CA LYS A 110 -0.23 8.16 -24.19
C LYS A 110 0.90 9.14 -23.90
#